data_AF-T1K0A2-F1
#
_entry.id   AF-T1K0A2-F1
#
_cell.length_a   1.000
_cell.length_b   1.000
_cell.length_c   1.000
_cell.angle_alpha   90.00
_cell.angle_beta   90.00
_cell.angle_gamma   90.00
#
_symmetry.space_group_name_H-M   'P 1'
#
loop_
_entity.id
_entity.type
_entity.pdbx_description
1 polymer ?
#
loop_
_entity_poly.entity_id
_entity_poly.type
_entity_poly.pdbx_seq_one_letter_code
_entity_poly.pdbx_strand_id
1 'polypeptide(L)'
;MPVDLPLDVEDGNWLIKAKLTDKDYSKEIFIDEYIKSANGTIRGKIVVKLGDDDPFDIFYSNANQYERLVVVGASCTYYVYRKNGNGWNHARSALGDSLANHLLLVGPSVIFRINNFAPVWKPGPDVFARGGKQHSANLANFDWHLSIWFYYRGNSLEGLKKPTQVLFYGYDPKSEVLTDGTFLYDLYMITRVEQNFDAIVTPRPGLVCDRYFSDSSAKTRAPFPKLTQRSLHFIAKTKGLNAGPAKNEEVYADEKNQMMRIKTSTYGKDNEIITTDSIYDYQLGLAYEFTEKGKCSISPMDLSAPGLVEDLSLTYGNYKLDLNRLLNFDLNYRYLGPVLFENREEIGIHAWEILNKGAELGGQSYPNVVTTQYFSKLTDGRTDYAFVGTTKKAYDKNPHNILGFFHLAYIVSSIFKSL
;
A
#
# COMPACT_ATOMS: atom_id res chain seq x y z
N MET A 1 -9.68 23.18 -13.62
CA MET A 1 -9.48 21.82 -14.16
C MET A 1 -10.19 20.78 -13.29
N PRO A 2 -10.49 19.56 -13.77
CA PRO A 2 -11.26 18.58 -13.00
C PRO A 2 -10.63 18.16 -11.66
N VAL A 3 -9.29 18.19 -11.56
CA VAL A 3 -8.55 17.93 -10.32
C VAL A 3 -8.78 18.99 -9.23
N ASP A 4 -9.17 20.21 -9.62
CA ASP A 4 -9.43 21.30 -8.67
C ASP A 4 -10.80 21.17 -7.99
N LEU A 5 -11.69 20.37 -8.56
CA LEU A 5 -13.02 20.10 -8.02
C LEU A 5 -12.93 19.02 -6.93
N PRO A 6 -13.53 19.21 -5.75
CA PRO A 6 -13.51 18.20 -4.71
C PRO A 6 -14.33 16.98 -5.14
N LEU A 7 -13.89 15.80 -4.67
CA LEU A 7 -14.66 14.57 -4.84
C LEU A 7 -15.77 14.54 -3.79
N ASP A 8 -16.99 14.41 -4.27
CA ASP A 8 -18.18 14.30 -3.45
C ASP A 8 -19.02 13.13 -3.96
N VAL A 9 -19.15 12.11 -3.14
CA VAL A 9 -19.81 10.86 -3.46
C VAL A 9 -20.55 10.37 -2.21
N GLU A 10 -21.71 9.77 -2.40
CA GLU A 10 -22.50 9.23 -1.29
C GLU A 10 -21.71 8.17 -0.51
N ASP A 11 -21.91 8.11 0.81
CA ASP A 11 -21.28 7.12 1.67
C ASP A 11 -21.58 5.69 1.22
N GLY A 12 -20.54 4.86 1.22
CA GLY A 12 -20.56 3.49 0.70
C GLY A 12 -19.27 3.10 -0.02
N ASN A 13 -19.25 1.86 -0.49
CA ASN A 13 -18.17 1.34 -1.33
C ASN A 13 -18.64 1.39 -2.80
N TRP A 14 -17.92 2.14 -3.64
CA TRP A 14 -18.24 2.35 -5.04
C TRP A 14 -17.18 1.72 -5.93
N LEU A 15 -17.63 0.93 -6.90
CA LEU A 15 -16.80 0.38 -7.95
C LEU A 15 -17.18 1.03 -9.28
N ILE A 16 -16.21 1.71 -9.87
CA ILE A 16 -16.33 2.27 -11.22
C ILE A 16 -15.40 1.49 -12.12
N LYS A 17 -15.90 1.06 -13.27
CA LYS A 17 -15.07 0.44 -14.28
C LYS A 17 -15.22 1.17 -15.61
N ALA A 18 -14.09 1.55 -16.17
CA ALA A 18 -14.00 2.44 -17.30
C ALA A 18 -12.89 2.05 -18.26
N LYS A 19 -13.06 2.39 -19.54
CA LYS A 19 -11.97 2.42 -20.51
C LYS A 19 -11.70 3.88 -20.88
N LEU A 20 -10.47 4.34 -20.71
CA LEU A 20 -10.03 5.63 -21.23
C LEU A 20 -9.46 5.41 -22.63
N THR A 21 -10.04 6.08 -23.61
CA THR A 21 -9.54 6.11 -24.98
C THR A 21 -9.08 7.52 -25.30
N ASP A 22 -7.78 7.66 -25.51
CA ASP A 22 -7.19 8.83 -26.14
C ASP A 22 -7.18 8.59 -27.65
N LYS A 23 -7.80 9.47 -28.44
CA LYS A 23 -7.90 9.26 -29.90
C LYS A 23 -6.56 9.35 -30.62
N ASP A 24 -5.57 10.01 -30.02
CA ASP A 24 -4.24 10.19 -30.59
C ASP A 24 -3.27 9.10 -30.11
N TYR A 25 -3.66 8.32 -29.09
CA TYR A 25 -2.88 7.22 -28.54
C TYR A 25 -3.56 5.87 -28.80
N SER A 26 -2.85 4.97 -29.48
CA SER A 26 -3.45 3.72 -29.97
C SER A 26 -3.69 2.65 -28.89
N LYS A 27 -3.12 2.78 -27.68
CA LYS A 27 -3.33 1.76 -26.64
C LYS A 27 -4.59 2.03 -25.83
N GLU A 28 -5.33 0.97 -25.59
CA GLU A 28 -6.47 1.00 -24.68
C GLU A 28 -6.02 1.04 -23.22
N ILE A 29 -6.67 1.89 -22.42
CA ILE A 29 -6.38 2.06 -21.00
C ILE A 29 -7.60 1.56 -20.22
N PHE A 30 -7.46 0.39 -19.58
CA PHE A 30 -8.51 -0.17 -18.73
C PHE A 30 -8.31 0.30 -17.29
N ILE A 31 -9.41 0.73 -16.67
CA ILE A 31 -9.39 1.33 -15.34
C ILE A 31 -10.50 0.75 -14.47
N ASP A 32 -10.11 0.18 -13.34
CA ASP A 32 -11.02 -0.18 -12.26
C ASP A 32 -10.73 0.73 -11.07
N GLU A 33 -11.71 1.53 -10.64
CA GLU A 33 -11.60 2.43 -9.51
C GLU A 33 -12.48 1.97 -8.35
N TYR A 34 -11.85 1.81 -7.19
CA TYR A 34 -12.45 1.44 -5.92
C TYR A 34 -12.48 2.67 -5.02
N ILE A 35 -13.65 3.06 -4.54
CA ILE A 35 -13.83 4.24 -3.70
C ILE A 35 -14.54 3.81 -2.42
N LYS A 36 -13.98 4.18 -1.28
CA LYS A 36 -14.63 4.07 0.01
C LYS A 36 -14.93 5.46 0.54
N SER A 37 -16.22 5.78 0.71
CA SER A 37 -16.69 6.97 1.40
C SER A 37 -17.39 6.58 2.70
N ALA A 38 -16.97 7.18 3.80
CA ALA A 38 -17.66 7.04 5.09
C ALA A 38 -17.42 8.27 5.96
N ASN A 39 -18.49 8.87 6.48
CA ASN A 39 -18.43 10.00 7.41
C ASN A 39 -17.58 11.17 6.87
N GLY A 40 -17.74 11.49 5.58
CA GLY A 40 -17.00 12.56 4.90
C GLY A 40 -15.52 12.27 4.62
N THR A 41 -15.02 11.07 4.95
CA THR A 41 -13.67 10.62 4.56
C THR A 41 -13.77 9.76 3.32
N ILE A 42 -13.03 10.14 2.28
CA ILE A 42 -12.97 9.40 1.01
C ILE A 42 -11.54 8.91 0.78
N ARG A 43 -11.41 7.61 0.53
CA ARG A 43 -10.17 6.96 0.10
C ARG A 43 -10.46 6.18 -1.18
N GLY A 44 -9.52 6.21 -2.11
CA GLY A 44 -9.69 5.53 -3.39
C GLY A 44 -8.42 4.87 -3.89
N LYS A 45 -8.63 3.84 -4.71
CA LYS A 45 -7.61 3.13 -5.46
C LYS A 45 -8.06 3.02 -6.91
N ILE A 46 -7.20 3.42 -7.83
CA ILE A 46 -7.37 3.25 -9.27
C ILE A 46 -6.39 2.16 -9.71
N VAL A 47 -6.89 1.07 -10.26
CA VAL A 47 -6.09 0.03 -10.92
C VAL A 47 -6.07 0.33 -12.41
N VAL A 48 -4.88 0.50 -12.96
CA VAL A 48 -4.70 0.89 -14.37
C VAL A 48 -3.97 -0.23 -15.10
N LYS A 49 -4.50 -0.62 -16.27
CA LYS A 49 -3.83 -1.51 -17.23
C LYS A 49 -3.70 -0.81 -18.59
N LEU A 50 -2.46 -0.65 -19.06
CA LEU A 50 -2.13 0.02 -20.32
C LEU A 50 -1.75 -1.01 -21.39
N GLY A 51 -2.69 -1.39 -22.26
CA GLY A 51 -2.46 -2.47 -23.23
C GLY A 51 -2.01 -3.76 -22.56
N ASP A 52 -0.84 -4.27 -22.96
CA ASP A 52 -0.22 -5.49 -22.42
C ASP A 52 0.77 -5.24 -21.26
N ASP A 53 0.94 -3.99 -20.85
CA ASP A 53 1.86 -3.65 -19.75
C ASP A 53 1.30 -4.15 -18.39
N ASP A 54 2.21 -4.43 -17.45
CA ASP A 54 1.81 -4.82 -16.08
C ASP A 54 0.94 -3.74 -15.43
N PRO A 55 -0.14 -4.13 -14.73
CA PRO A 55 -1.03 -3.18 -14.09
C PRO A 55 -0.32 -2.48 -12.93
N PHE A 56 -0.75 -1.25 -12.67
CA PHE A 56 -0.27 -0.45 -11.55
C PHE A 56 -1.43 0.21 -10.81
N ASP A 57 -1.14 0.60 -9.57
CA ASP A 57 -2.14 1.14 -8.66
C ASP A 57 -1.90 2.63 -8.39
N ILE A 58 -2.96 3.41 -8.27
CA ILE A 58 -2.91 4.83 -7.87
C ILE A 58 -3.84 5.01 -6.67
N PHE A 59 -3.27 5.38 -5.53
CA PHE A 59 -4.04 5.63 -4.30
C PHE A 59 -4.24 7.12 -4.09
N TYR A 60 -5.39 7.50 -3.52
CA TYR A 60 -5.71 8.89 -3.20
C TYR A 60 -6.67 9.01 -2.01
N SER A 61 -6.79 10.24 -1.48
CA SER A 61 -7.81 10.59 -0.48
C SER A 61 -8.30 12.02 -0.67
N ASN A 62 -9.53 12.32 -0.26
CA ASN A 62 -10.06 13.69 -0.27
C ASN A 62 -9.33 14.63 0.71
N ALA A 63 -8.77 14.10 1.81
CA ALA A 63 -7.95 14.88 2.74
C ALA A 63 -6.69 15.47 2.07
N ASN A 64 -6.16 14.75 1.08
CA ASN A 64 -4.99 15.12 0.29
C ASN A 64 -5.33 15.11 -1.22
N GLN A 65 -6.36 15.87 -1.61
CA GLN A 65 -6.94 15.78 -2.96
C GLN A 65 -5.95 16.03 -4.13
N TYR A 66 -4.84 16.73 -3.87
CA TYR A 66 -3.79 17.04 -4.86
C TYR A 66 -2.64 16.06 -4.86
N GLU A 67 -2.79 14.92 -4.18
CA GLU A 67 -1.71 13.95 -4.01
C GLU A 67 -2.15 12.58 -4.49
N ARG A 68 -1.23 11.87 -5.14
CA ARG A 68 -1.42 10.49 -5.56
C ARG A 68 -0.21 9.67 -5.16
N LEU A 69 -0.46 8.46 -4.68
CA LEU A 69 0.58 7.48 -4.49
C LEU A 69 0.47 6.45 -5.61
N VAL A 70 1.41 6.48 -6.54
CA VAL A 70 1.46 5.54 -7.67
C VAL A 70 2.36 4.37 -7.28
N VAL A 71 1.84 3.15 -7.33
CA VAL A 71 2.55 1.93 -6.97
C VAL A 71 2.72 1.07 -8.20
N VAL A 72 3.97 0.77 -8.55
CA VAL A 72 4.34 -0.05 -9.70
C VAL A 72 5.26 -1.17 -9.19
N GLY A 73 4.79 -2.42 -9.29
CA GLY A 73 5.46 -3.56 -8.69
C GLY A 73 5.64 -3.37 -7.17
N ALA A 74 6.88 -3.39 -6.70
CA ALA A 74 7.22 -3.17 -5.28
C ALA A 74 7.61 -1.73 -4.95
N SER A 75 7.58 -0.81 -5.92
CA SER A 75 8.01 0.58 -5.75
C SER A 75 6.80 1.51 -5.63
N CYS A 76 6.92 2.54 -4.82
CA CYS A 76 5.96 3.64 -4.80
C CYS A 76 6.61 4.93 -5.32
N THR A 77 5.81 5.79 -5.94
CA THR A 77 6.21 7.14 -6.32
C THR A 77 5.09 8.10 -5.94
N TYR A 78 5.47 9.20 -5.33
CA TYR A 78 4.54 10.17 -4.79
C TYR A 78 4.38 11.36 -5.75
N TYR A 79 3.16 11.52 -6.26
CA TYR A 79 2.76 12.52 -7.24
C TYR A 79 2.00 13.66 -6.54
N VAL A 80 2.33 14.89 -6.88
CA VAL A 80 1.74 16.10 -6.31
C VAL A 80 1.34 17.04 -7.45
N TYR A 81 0.08 17.47 -7.42
CA TYR A 81 -0.44 18.50 -8.31
C TYR A 81 -0.12 19.89 -7.77
N ARG A 82 0.63 20.68 -8.53
CA ARG A 82 1.10 22.02 -8.15
C ARG A 82 0.08 23.06 -8.58
N LYS A 83 -0.68 23.61 -7.63
CA LYS A 83 -1.69 24.66 -7.91
C LYS A 83 -1.13 25.88 -8.64
N ASN A 84 0.08 26.31 -8.28
CA ASN A 84 0.72 27.51 -8.80
C ASN A 84 1.89 27.19 -9.75
N GLY A 85 1.91 25.99 -10.36
CA GLY A 85 2.97 25.57 -11.28
C GLY A 85 2.44 24.63 -12.37
N ASN A 86 3.37 23.94 -13.05
CA ASN A 86 3.06 22.94 -14.07
C ASN A 86 2.49 21.69 -13.40
N GLY A 87 1.32 21.27 -13.86
CA GLY A 87 0.36 20.32 -13.28
C GLY A 87 0.92 19.33 -12.26
N TRP A 88 1.01 18.06 -12.63
CA TRP A 88 1.61 17.04 -11.76
C TRP A 88 3.13 17.13 -11.85
N ASN A 89 3.83 16.96 -10.72
CA ASN A 89 5.30 16.94 -10.68
C ASN A 89 5.93 15.74 -11.42
N HIS A 90 5.12 14.77 -11.82
CA HIS A 90 5.53 13.59 -12.55
C HIS A 90 4.44 13.25 -13.57
N ALA A 91 4.88 12.72 -14.71
CA ALA A 91 4.01 12.12 -15.70
C ALA A 91 4.46 10.70 -16.01
N ARG A 92 3.52 9.83 -16.42
CA ARG A 92 3.88 8.49 -16.89
C ARG A 92 4.54 8.61 -18.25
N SER A 93 5.75 8.05 -18.39
CA SER A 93 6.54 8.13 -19.62
C SER A 93 5.78 7.67 -20.87
N ALA A 94 4.86 6.70 -20.73
CA ALA A 94 4.05 6.19 -21.83
C ALA A 94 2.95 7.15 -22.32
N LEU A 95 2.49 8.07 -21.48
CA LEU A 95 1.41 9.03 -21.78
C LEU A 95 1.89 10.49 -21.86
N GLY A 96 3.13 10.75 -21.41
CA GLY A 96 3.66 12.10 -21.25
C GLY A 96 2.84 12.95 -20.27
N ASP A 97 3.23 14.22 -20.14
CA ASP A 97 2.42 15.19 -19.40
C ASP A 97 1.29 15.74 -20.29
N SER A 98 0.23 14.93 -20.42
CA SER A 98 -0.95 15.19 -21.24
C SER A 98 -2.24 15.15 -20.40
N LEU A 99 -3.35 15.65 -20.96
CA LEU A 99 -4.66 15.55 -20.32
C LEU A 99 -5.07 14.09 -20.06
N ALA A 100 -4.64 13.12 -20.89
CA ALA A 100 -4.84 11.69 -20.61
C ALA A 100 -4.17 11.27 -19.29
N ASN A 101 -2.92 11.67 -19.06
CA ASN A 101 -2.22 11.41 -17.80
C ASN A 101 -2.94 12.08 -16.61
N HIS A 102 -3.47 13.28 -16.78
CA HIS A 102 -4.23 13.97 -15.74
C HIS A 102 -5.55 13.26 -15.42
N LEU A 103 -6.32 12.88 -16.44
CA LEU A 103 -7.57 12.14 -16.28
C LEU A 103 -7.31 10.79 -15.60
N LEU A 104 -6.26 10.08 -16.00
CA LEU A 104 -5.82 8.83 -15.38
C LEU A 104 -5.53 8.99 -13.88
N LEU A 105 -4.77 10.04 -13.49
CA LEU A 105 -4.44 10.33 -12.10
C LEU A 105 -5.67 10.78 -11.29
N VAL A 106 -6.67 11.39 -11.92
CA VAL A 106 -7.93 11.77 -11.26
C VAL A 106 -8.87 10.57 -11.09
N GLY A 107 -8.91 9.68 -12.08
CA GLY A 107 -9.80 8.51 -12.13
C GLY A 107 -11.17 8.80 -12.74
N PRO A 108 -11.92 7.75 -13.15
CA PRO A 108 -13.26 7.89 -13.70
C PRO A 108 -14.28 8.51 -12.72
N SER A 109 -14.00 8.56 -11.42
CA SER A 109 -14.73 9.33 -10.40
C SER A 109 -14.76 10.83 -10.64
N VAL A 110 -14.00 11.33 -11.63
CA VAL A 110 -14.12 12.68 -12.17
C VAL A 110 -15.57 13.07 -12.50
N ILE A 111 -16.42 12.09 -12.83
CA ILE A 111 -17.86 12.32 -13.07
C ILE A 111 -18.57 12.88 -11.84
N PHE A 112 -18.24 12.42 -10.63
CA PHE A 112 -18.87 12.89 -9.40
C PHE A 112 -18.40 14.29 -9.05
N ARG A 113 -17.12 14.59 -9.31
CA ARG A 113 -16.55 15.93 -9.16
C ARG A 113 -17.27 16.94 -10.05
N ILE A 114 -17.39 16.60 -11.34
CA ILE A 114 -17.97 17.48 -12.34
C ILE A 114 -19.47 17.65 -12.08
N ASN A 115 -20.21 16.56 -11.89
CA ASN A 115 -21.67 16.65 -11.80
C ASN A 115 -22.15 17.44 -10.58
N ASN A 116 -21.44 17.36 -9.45
CA ASN A 116 -21.81 18.11 -8.24
C ASN A 116 -21.40 19.59 -8.31
N PHE A 117 -20.40 19.93 -9.14
CA PHE A 117 -19.93 21.31 -9.33
C PHE A 117 -20.45 21.97 -10.60
N ALA A 118 -21.13 21.23 -11.47
CA ALA A 118 -21.66 21.73 -12.72
C ALA A 118 -22.73 22.80 -12.46
N PRO A 119 -22.48 24.08 -12.81
CA PRO A 119 -23.43 25.15 -12.52
C PRO A 119 -24.70 25.01 -13.34
N VAL A 120 -24.59 24.61 -14.62
CA VAL A 120 -25.72 24.34 -15.52
C VAL A 120 -25.28 23.35 -16.61
N TRP A 121 -26.01 22.24 -16.74
CA TRP A 121 -25.92 21.34 -17.89
C TRP A 121 -26.77 21.87 -19.04
N LYS A 122 -26.21 21.97 -20.24
CA LYS A 122 -26.97 22.29 -21.45
C LYS A 122 -27.30 21.00 -22.20
N PRO A 123 -28.58 20.73 -22.50
CA PRO A 123 -28.94 19.54 -23.27
C PRO A 123 -28.33 19.65 -24.68
N GLY A 124 -27.74 18.55 -25.13
CA GLY A 124 -27.22 18.39 -26.48
C GLY A 124 -28.13 17.48 -27.32
N PRO A 125 -27.74 17.20 -28.58
CA PRO A 125 -28.48 16.27 -29.43
C PRO A 125 -28.37 14.84 -28.88
N ASP A 126 -29.47 14.09 -28.99
CA ASP A 126 -29.45 12.66 -28.70
C ASP A 126 -28.53 11.95 -29.71
N VAL A 127 -27.75 10.97 -29.24
CA VAL A 127 -26.81 10.20 -30.05
C VAL A 127 -27.11 8.70 -29.96
N PHE A 128 -26.70 7.94 -30.96
CA PHE A 128 -26.77 6.48 -30.92
C PHE A 128 -25.39 5.91 -30.59
N ALA A 129 -25.26 5.28 -29.42
CA ALA A 129 -23.99 4.73 -28.94
C ALA A 129 -24.23 3.49 -28.06
N ARG A 130 -23.30 2.53 -28.11
CA ARG A 130 -23.41 1.22 -27.42
C ARG A 130 -24.76 0.52 -27.67
N GLY A 131 -25.19 0.48 -28.93
CA GLY A 131 -26.40 -0.22 -29.36
C GLY A 131 -27.73 0.39 -28.89
N GLY A 132 -27.74 1.64 -28.41
CA GLY A 132 -28.96 2.31 -27.99
C GLY A 132 -28.91 3.82 -28.09
N LYS A 133 -30.08 4.46 -28.02
CA LYS A 133 -30.22 5.92 -27.97
C LYS A 133 -29.73 6.43 -26.60
N GLN A 134 -28.93 7.48 -26.62
CA GLN A 134 -28.41 8.17 -25.44
C GLN A 134 -28.73 9.65 -25.55
N HIS A 135 -29.09 10.25 -24.41
CA HIS A 135 -29.15 11.69 -24.27
C HIS A 135 -27.74 12.24 -24.09
N SER A 136 -27.50 13.47 -24.53
CA SER A 136 -26.25 14.16 -24.28
C SER A 136 -26.47 15.46 -23.53
N ALA A 137 -25.50 15.83 -22.70
CA ALA A 137 -25.45 17.13 -22.08
C ALA A 137 -24.02 17.64 -22.09
N ASN A 138 -23.86 18.92 -22.41
CA ASN A 138 -22.57 19.59 -22.39
C ASN A 138 -22.50 20.49 -21.16
N LEU A 139 -21.33 20.52 -20.53
CA LEU A 139 -21.07 21.45 -19.44
C LEU A 139 -20.72 22.82 -20.00
N ALA A 140 -21.57 23.81 -19.75
CA ALA A 140 -21.34 25.17 -20.22
C ALA A 140 -20.35 25.91 -19.32
N ASN A 141 -19.39 26.62 -19.92
CA ASN A 141 -18.49 27.57 -19.26
C ASN A 141 -17.69 26.97 -18.08
N PHE A 142 -17.33 25.69 -18.15
CA PHE A 142 -16.47 25.06 -17.12
C PHE A 142 -15.06 25.63 -17.14
N ASP A 143 -14.44 25.58 -18.32
CA ASP A 143 -13.14 26.15 -18.63
C ASP A 143 -13.12 26.39 -20.15
N TRP A 144 -12.45 27.45 -20.61
CA TRP A 144 -12.40 27.75 -22.04
C TRP A 144 -11.44 26.82 -22.81
N HIS A 145 -10.56 26.10 -22.10
CA HIS A 145 -9.64 25.12 -22.68
C HIS A 145 -10.20 23.69 -22.70
N LEU A 146 -11.31 23.43 -22.01
CA LEU A 146 -11.81 22.07 -21.82
C LEU A 146 -13.33 21.99 -21.98
N SER A 147 -13.76 21.34 -23.05
CA SER A 147 -15.16 20.99 -23.30
C SER A 147 -15.47 19.59 -22.78
N ILE A 148 -16.57 19.46 -22.04
CA ILE A 148 -16.97 18.20 -21.41
C ILE A 148 -18.41 17.84 -21.81
N TRP A 149 -18.60 16.61 -22.27
CA TRP A 149 -19.90 16.07 -22.67
C TRP A 149 -20.19 14.78 -21.91
N PHE A 150 -21.39 14.69 -21.34
CA PHE A 150 -21.90 13.48 -20.73
C PHE A 150 -22.92 12.84 -21.66
N TYR A 151 -22.80 11.54 -21.85
CA TYR A 151 -23.79 10.73 -22.56
C TYR A 151 -24.40 9.73 -21.60
N TYR A 152 -25.72 9.66 -21.57
CA TYR A 152 -26.45 8.88 -20.57
C TYR A 152 -27.77 8.31 -21.12
N ARG A 153 -28.34 7.36 -20.39
CA ARG A 153 -29.66 6.76 -20.66
C ARG A 153 -30.65 7.21 -19.58
N GLY A 154 -31.94 7.22 -19.93
CA GLY A 154 -33.01 7.59 -18.99
C GLY A 154 -33.14 9.09 -18.78
N ASN A 155 -33.71 9.50 -17.66
CA ASN A 155 -33.93 10.91 -17.34
C ASN A 155 -32.61 11.63 -17.00
N SER A 156 -32.59 12.96 -17.11
CA SER A 156 -31.39 13.77 -16.87
C SER A 156 -30.92 13.74 -15.41
N LEU A 157 -31.82 13.66 -14.43
CA LEU A 157 -31.48 13.70 -13.00
C LEU A 157 -30.62 12.50 -12.58
N GLU A 158 -31.00 11.30 -13.02
CA GLU A 158 -30.26 10.06 -12.72
C GLU A 158 -29.14 9.82 -13.73
N GLY A 159 -29.39 10.12 -15.01
CA GLY A 159 -28.44 9.88 -16.09
C GLY A 159 -27.15 10.69 -15.98
N LEU A 160 -27.21 11.94 -15.53
CA LEU A 160 -26.02 12.77 -15.32
C LEU A 160 -25.18 12.33 -14.12
N LYS A 161 -25.80 11.67 -13.12
CA LYS A 161 -25.08 11.06 -11.99
C LYS A 161 -24.36 9.77 -12.39
N LYS A 162 -24.87 9.06 -13.40
CA LYS A 162 -24.35 7.77 -13.87
C LYS A 162 -24.26 7.74 -15.40
N PRO A 163 -23.43 8.59 -16.02
CA PRO A 163 -23.27 8.60 -17.46
C PRO A 163 -22.68 7.29 -17.95
N THR A 164 -23.05 6.90 -19.17
CA THR A 164 -22.46 5.75 -19.86
C THR A 164 -21.16 6.10 -20.55
N GLN A 165 -21.00 7.36 -20.97
CA GLN A 165 -19.76 7.86 -21.56
C GLN A 165 -19.52 9.31 -21.17
N VAL A 166 -18.25 9.70 -21.06
CA VAL A 166 -17.84 11.10 -20.86
C VAL A 166 -16.74 11.44 -21.85
N LEU A 167 -16.97 12.47 -22.65
CA LEU A 167 -16.03 12.97 -23.64
C LEU A 167 -15.41 14.29 -23.15
N PHE A 168 -14.09 14.31 -23.15
CA PHE A 168 -13.27 15.49 -22.91
C PHE A 168 -12.62 15.90 -24.22
N TYR A 169 -12.77 17.17 -24.57
CA TYR A 169 -12.14 17.75 -25.75
C TYR A 169 -11.39 19.01 -25.34
N GLY A 170 -10.10 19.07 -25.68
CA GLY A 170 -9.22 20.18 -25.34
C GLY A 170 -7.96 19.72 -24.60
N TYR A 171 -7.41 20.58 -23.75
CA TYR A 171 -6.19 20.32 -22.99
C TYR A 171 -6.25 20.89 -21.57
N ASP A 172 -5.32 20.48 -20.72
CA ASP A 172 -5.08 21.14 -19.43
C ASP A 172 -4.01 22.23 -19.64
N PRO A 173 -4.27 23.51 -19.38
CA PRO A 173 -3.31 24.60 -19.56
C PRO A 173 -2.09 24.49 -18.63
N LYS A 174 -2.11 23.58 -17.66
CA LYS A 174 -0.98 23.28 -16.77
C LYS A 174 -0.16 22.07 -17.22
N SER A 175 -0.59 21.33 -18.25
CA SER A 175 0.23 20.29 -18.87
C SER A 175 1.36 20.89 -19.70
N GLU A 176 2.49 20.21 -19.80
CA GLU A 176 3.56 20.60 -20.72
C GLU A 176 3.12 20.50 -22.19
N VAL A 177 2.24 19.53 -22.52
CA VAL A 177 1.68 19.37 -23.85
C VAL A 177 0.34 20.12 -23.94
N LEU A 178 0.35 21.27 -24.64
CA LEU A 178 -0.79 22.17 -24.81
C LEU A 178 -1.55 21.95 -26.13
N THR A 179 -1.66 20.70 -26.58
CA THR A 179 -2.38 20.37 -27.82
C THR A 179 -3.77 19.84 -27.50
N ASP A 180 -4.78 20.33 -28.24
CA ASP A 180 -6.14 19.81 -28.15
C ASP A 180 -6.16 18.30 -28.41
N GLY A 181 -6.61 17.53 -27.42
CA GLY A 181 -6.82 16.10 -27.55
C GLY A 181 -8.28 15.74 -27.40
N THR A 182 -8.63 14.52 -27.79
CA THR A 182 -9.98 13.97 -27.57
C THR A 182 -9.90 12.70 -26.74
N PHE A 183 -10.48 12.76 -25.54
CA PHE A 183 -10.41 11.68 -24.56
C PHE A 183 -11.81 11.21 -24.19
N LEU A 184 -12.07 9.90 -24.30
CA LEU A 184 -13.36 9.30 -24.01
C LEU A 184 -13.23 8.34 -22.84
N TYR A 185 -13.94 8.62 -21.75
CA TYR A 185 -14.24 7.63 -20.72
C TYR A 185 -15.48 6.83 -21.12
N ASP A 186 -15.27 5.56 -21.40
CA ASP A 186 -16.33 4.60 -21.68
C ASP A 186 -16.67 3.84 -20.39
N LEU A 187 -17.74 4.24 -19.71
CA LEU A 187 -18.12 3.79 -18.36
C LEU A 187 -19.03 2.56 -18.49
N TYR A 188 -18.51 1.37 -18.21
CA TYR A 188 -19.31 0.14 -18.28
C TYR A 188 -19.90 -0.28 -16.93
N MET A 189 -19.39 0.25 -15.81
CA MET A 189 -20.01 0.03 -14.51
C MET A 189 -19.80 1.23 -13.58
N ILE A 190 -20.87 1.67 -12.92
CA ILE A 190 -20.84 2.61 -11.79
C ILE A 190 -21.82 2.07 -10.76
N THR A 191 -21.32 1.35 -9.75
CA THR A 191 -22.19 0.68 -8.80
C THR A 191 -21.68 0.80 -7.38
N ARG A 192 -22.62 0.81 -6.44
CA ARG A 192 -22.33 0.61 -5.03
C ARG A 192 -22.29 -0.89 -4.76
N VAL A 193 -21.37 -1.33 -3.91
CA VAL A 193 -21.20 -2.74 -3.52
C VAL A 193 -21.16 -2.88 -2.00
N GLU A 194 -21.49 -4.06 -1.51
CA GLU A 194 -21.44 -4.38 -0.07
C GLU A 194 -20.05 -4.82 0.38
N GLN A 195 -19.20 -5.26 -0.56
CA GLN A 195 -17.82 -5.67 -0.28
C GLN A 195 -17.07 -4.56 0.46
N ASN A 196 -16.41 -4.89 1.59
CA ASN A 196 -15.62 -3.91 2.32
C ASN A 196 -14.34 -3.57 1.55
N PHE A 197 -14.19 -2.29 1.19
CA PHE A 197 -13.03 -1.80 0.46
C PHE A 197 -11.89 -1.29 1.33
N ASP A 198 -11.98 -1.35 2.67
CA ASP A 198 -10.95 -0.83 3.59
C ASP A 198 -9.53 -1.26 3.23
N ALA A 199 -9.32 -2.57 3.06
CA ALA A 199 -8.02 -3.13 2.72
C ALA A 199 -7.67 -2.98 1.23
N ILE A 200 -8.66 -2.71 0.36
CA ILE A 200 -8.46 -2.53 -1.08
C ILE A 200 -7.96 -1.11 -1.36
N VAL A 201 -8.55 -0.09 -0.72
CA VAL A 201 -8.16 1.33 -0.90
C VAL A 201 -6.94 1.72 -0.06
N THR A 202 -6.31 0.75 0.61
CA THR A 202 -5.07 0.92 1.37
C THR A 202 -3.92 0.28 0.59
N PRO A 203 -2.77 0.97 0.43
CA PRO A 203 -1.59 0.37 -0.20
C PRO A 203 -1.22 -0.96 0.44
N ARG A 204 -0.86 -1.95 -0.39
CA ARG A 204 -0.41 -3.25 0.11
C ARG A 204 0.87 -3.08 0.92
N PRO A 205 1.04 -3.78 2.06
CA PRO A 205 2.29 -3.69 2.80
C PRO A 205 3.49 -4.35 2.12
N GLY A 206 4.68 -3.87 2.51
CA GLY A 206 5.96 -4.30 2.01
C GLY A 206 6.33 -3.61 0.70
N LEU A 207 5.99 -2.33 0.53
CA LEU A 207 6.42 -1.55 -0.64
C LEU A 207 7.66 -0.72 -0.28
N VAL A 208 8.58 -0.58 -1.22
CA VAL A 208 9.70 0.35 -1.10
C VAL A 208 9.14 1.75 -1.32
N CYS A 209 8.81 2.41 -0.21
CA CYS A 209 8.11 3.68 -0.24
C CYS A 209 8.67 4.67 0.78
N ASP A 210 9.34 5.71 0.29
CA ASP A 210 9.86 6.80 1.13
C ASP A 210 8.73 7.62 1.77
N ARG A 211 7.57 7.69 1.08
CA ARG A 211 6.40 8.46 1.51
C ARG A 211 5.11 7.91 0.90
N TYR A 212 4.11 7.66 1.74
CA TYR A 212 2.77 7.24 1.31
C TYR A 212 1.87 8.45 0.95
N PHE A 213 1.57 9.33 1.91
CA PHE A 213 0.86 10.60 1.67
C PHE A 213 1.49 11.74 2.48
N SER A 214 1.28 13.00 2.12
CA SER A 214 1.67 14.10 3.00
C SER A 214 0.78 14.12 4.23
N ASP A 215 1.44 14.32 5.36
CA ASP A 215 0.92 14.21 6.71
C ASP A 215 0.12 15.50 7.06
N SER A 216 -0.94 15.82 6.31
CA SER A 216 -1.78 17.00 6.57
C SER A 216 -3.02 16.69 7.42
N SER A 217 -3.46 15.43 7.48
CA SER A 217 -4.45 14.99 8.46
C SER A 217 -3.76 14.49 9.72
N ALA A 218 -3.37 15.42 10.59
CA ALA A 218 -2.97 15.17 11.98
C ALA A 218 -4.04 14.44 12.84
N LYS A 219 -5.09 13.88 12.22
CA LYS A 219 -6.14 13.04 12.82
C LYS A 219 -5.95 11.52 12.57
N THR A 220 -4.94 11.10 11.80
CA THR A 220 -4.67 9.68 11.48
C THR A 220 -3.31 9.16 11.97
N ARG A 221 -2.70 9.79 12.98
CA ARG A 221 -1.62 9.15 13.74
C ARG A 221 -2.25 8.13 14.68
N ALA A 222 -2.63 6.96 14.16
CA ALA A 222 -2.78 5.81 15.02
C ALA A 222 -1.39 5.56 15.61
N PRO A 223 -1.17 5.84 16.92
CA PRO A 223 0.14 5.70 17.51
C PRO A 223 0.61 4.26 17.31
N PHE A 224 1.91 4.07 17.13
CA PHE A 224 2.44 2.72 17.05
C PHE A 224 2.07 1.97 18.35
N PRO A 225 1.40 0.81 18.26
CA PRO A 225 1.00 0.08 19.45
C PRO A 225 2.19 -0.32 20.31
N LYS A 226 2.01 -0.24 21.63
CA LYS A 226 3.00 -0.76 22.58
C LYS A 226 2.79 -2.26 22.76
N LEU A 227 3.89 -3.01 22.80
CA LEU A 227 3.83 -4.41 23.20
C LEU A 227 3.44 -4.49 24.68
N THR A 228 2.39 -5.23 24.99
CA THR A 228 1.91 -5.44 26.37
C THR A 228 2.36 -6.77 26.96
N GLN A 229 2.74 -7.70 26.10
CA GLN A 229 3.23 -9.02 26.44
C GLN A 229 4.68 -8.95 26.92
N ARG A 230 4.99 -9.72 27.98
CA ARG A 230 6.36 -9.92 28.49
C ARG A 230 6.95 -11.28 28.10
N SER A 231 6.16 -12.10 27.43
CA SER A 231 6.59 -13.36 26.85
C SER A 231 5.84 -13.58 25.54
N LEU A 232 6.49 -14.22 24.58
CA LEU A 232 5.95 -14.45 23.26
C LEU A 232 6.43 -15.76 22.66
N HIS A 233 5.55 -16.35 21.85
CA HIS A 233 5.83 -17.52 21.04
C HIS A 233 5.46 -17.21 19.59
N PHE A 234 6.40 -17.42 18.68
CA PHE A 234 6.18 -17.23 17.25
C PHE A 234 6.96 -18.22 16.40
N ILE A 235 6.50 -18.35 15.16
CA ILE A 235 7.20 -19.08 14.12
C ILE A 235 7.65 -18.06 13.08
N ALA A 236 8.96 -17.95 12.89
CA ALA A 236 9.57 -17.21 11.81
C ALA A 236 9.84 -18.14 10.62
N LYS A 237 9.44 -17.69 9.43
CA LYS A 237 9.68 -18.34 8.15
C LYS A 237 10.53 -17.42 7.30
N THR A 238 11.65 -17.93 6.86
CA THR A 238 12.66 -17.16 6.15
C THR A 238 12.91 -17.78 4.78
N LYS A 239 12.82 -16.98 3.73
CA LYS A 239 13.05 -17.42 2.34
C LYS A 239 13.88 -16.37 1.59
N GLY A 240 15.08 -16.77 1.16
CA GLY A 240 15.88 -16.03 0.20
C GLY A 240 15.50 -16.41 -1.24
N LEU A 241 15.74 -15.52 -2.21
CA LEU A 241 15.37 -15.78 -3.62
C LEU A 241 16.15 -16.93 -4.26
N ASN A 242 17.42 -17.09 -3.89
CA ASN A 242 18.32 -18.11 -4.42
C ASN A 242 18.63 -19.22 -3.41
N ALA A 243 18.02 -19.16 -2.22
CA ALA A 243 18.15 -20.20 -1.21
C ALA A 243 17.16 -21.33 -1.53
N GLY A 244 17.46 -22.55 -1.09
CA GLY A 244 16.57 -23.69 -1.19
C GLY A 244 15.26 -23.52 -0.40
N PRO A 245 14.68 -24.59 0.17
CA PRO A 245 13.44 -24.48 0.93
C PRO A 245 13.57 -23.54 2.13
N ALA A 246 12.44 -22.96 2.54
CA ALA A 246 12.38 -21.96 3.60
C ALA A 246 12.93 -22.50 4.93
N LYS A 247 13.69 -21.68 5.65
CA LYS A 247 14.11 -21.93 7.03
C LYS A 247 12.94 -21.60 7.96
N ASN A 248 12.61 -22.51 8.88
CA ASN A 248 11.61 -22.27 9.91
C ASN A 248 12.27 -22.22 11.28
N GLU A 249 11.95 -21.20 12.06
CA GLU A 249 12.45 -20.99 13.41
C GLU A 249 11.25 -20.82 14.35
N GLU A 250 11.11 -21.72 15.31
CA GLU A 250 10.15 -21.60 16.41
C GLU A 250 10.86 -20.92 17.59
N VAL A 251 10.34 -19.77 18.00
CA VAL A 251 10.97 -18.91 18.99
C VAL A 251 10.07 -18.72 20.19
N TYR A 252 10.60 -18.99 21.36
CA TYR A 252 10.01 -18.66 22.66
C TYR A 252 10.91 -17.62 23.32
N ALA A 253 10.38 -16.46 23.66
CA ALA A 253 11.13 -15.41 24.35
C ALA A 253 10.35 -14.95 25.59
N ASP A 254 11.04 -14.81 26.71
CA ASP A 254 10.47 -14.40 28.00
C ASP A 254 11.36 -13.33 28.63
N GLU A 255 10.88 -12.09 28.56
CA GLU A 255 11.55 -10.92 29.11
C GLU A 255 11.56 -10.93 30.65
N LYS A 256 10.57 -11.55 31.29
CA LYS A 256 10.52 -11.62 32.75
C LYS A 256 11.60 -12.55 33.28
N ASN A 257 11.75 -13.71 32.64
CA ASN A 257 12.75 -14.71 33.02
C ASN A 257 14.10 -14.50 32.32
N GLN A 258 14.20 -13.53 31.41
CA GLN A 258 15.43 -13.21 30.68
C GLN A 258 16.00 -14.43 29.95
N MET A 259 15.10 -15.18 29.30
CA MET A 259 15.43 -16.40 28.56
C MET A 259 14.80 -16.38 27.17
N MET A 260 15.48 -16.99 26.21
CA MET A 260 14.94 -17.23 24.88
C MET A 260 15.37 -18.60 24.36
N ARG A 261 14.46 -19.30 23.68
CA ARG A 261 14.73 -20.56 22.99
C ARG A 261 14.38 -20.42 21.51
N ILE A 262 15.28 -20.85 20.63
CA ILE A 262 15.10 -20.87 19.19
C ILE A 262 15.31 -22.29 18.70
N LYS A 263 14.26 -22.90 18.19
CA LYS A 263 14.33 -24.18 17.50
C LYS A 263 14.28 -23.95 16.01
N THR A 264 15.39 -24.20 15.35
CA THR A 264 15.55 -24.06 13.90
C THR A 264 15.35 -25.39 13.21
N SER A 265 14.69 -25.36 12.06
CA SER A 265 14.66 -26.47 11.10
C SER A 265 15.06 -25.94 9.72
N THR A 266 16.08 -26.57 9.14
CA THR A 266 16.59 -26.29 7.79
C THR A 266 16.70 -27.57 7.01
N TYR A 267 16.40 -27.54 5.71
CA TYR A 267 16.70 -28.68 4.85
C TYR A 267 18.19 -28.70 4.51
N GLY A 268 18.84 -29.82 4.80
CA GLY A 268 20.20 -30.11 4.40
C GLY A 268 20.32 -30.41 2.91
N LYS A 269 21.57 -30.61 2.45
CA LYS A 269 21.90 -30.89 1.04
C LYS A 269 21.26 -32.18 0.50
N ASP A 270 20.89 -33.11 1.39
CA ASP A 270 20.35 -34.44 1.05
C ASP A 270 18.86 -34.59 1.41
N ASN A 271 18.11 -33.48 1.53
CA ASN A 271 16.73 -33.44 2.04
C ASN A 271 16.53 -33.90 3.50
N GLU A 272 17.61 -34.19 4.23
CA GLU A 272 17.54 -34.41 5.69
C GLU A 272 17.21 -33.08 6.40
N ILE A 273 16.25 -33.12 7.32
CA ILE A 273 15.91 -31.95 8.15
C ILE A 273 16.96 -31.87 9.24
N ILE A 274 17.75 -30.80 9.24
CA ILE A 274 18.68 -30.49 10.33
C ILE A 274 17.94 -29.61 11.32
N THR A 275 17.81 -30.09 12.55
CA THR A 275 17.27 -29.34 13.68
C THR A 275 18.37 -28.89 14.64
N THR A 276 18.37 -27.61 14.95
CA THR A 276 19.18 -27.04 16.03
C THR A 276 18.26 -26.37 17.04
N ASP A 277 18.60 -26.50 18.32
CA ASP A 277 17.84 -25.90 19.41
C ASP A 277 18.80 -25.10 20.27
N SER A 278 18.60 -23.78 20.32
CA SER A 278 19.47 -22.85 21.03
C SER A 278 18.69 -22.20 22.16
N ILE A 279 19.25 -22.22 23.38
CA ILE A 279 18.72 -21.50 24.54
C ILE A 279 19.70 -20.39 24.90
N TYR A 280 19.20 -19.17 25.02
CA TYR A 280 19.94 -17.98 25.45
C TYR A 280 19.47 -17.62 26.86
N ASP A 281 20.40 -17.64 27.82
CA ASP A 281 20.19 -17.17 29.19
C ASP A 281 20.87 -15.80 29.34
N TYR A 282 20.06 -14.75 29.31
CA TYR A 282 20.55 -13.37 29.37
C TYR A 282 21.00 -12.97 30.77
N GLN A 283 20.56 -13.69 31.81
CA GLN A 283 21.02 -13.42 33.18
C GLN A 283 22.45 -13.91 33.39
N LEU A 284 22.78 -15.08 32.81
CA LEU A 284 24.11 -15.66 32.89
C LEU A 284 25.04 -15.23 31.76
N GLY A 285 24.51 -14.65 30.68
CA GLY A 285 25.29 -14.33 29.49
C GLY A 285 25.80 -15.57 28.78
N LEU A 286 25.00 -16.66 28.75
CA LEU A 286 25.37 -17.95 28.17
C LEU A 286 24.40 -18.37 27.06
N ALA A 287 24.93 -19.07 26.06
CA ALA A 287 24.17 -19.75 25.02
C ALA A 287 24.42 -21.26 25.08
N TYR A 288 23.34 -22.03 25.08
CA TYR A 288 23.32 -23.49 25.04
C TYR A 288 22.84 -23.92 23.65
N GLU A 289 23.61 -24.74 22.95
CA GLU A 289 23.24 -25.24 21.63
C GLU A 289 23.15 -26.77 21.66
N PHE A 290 21.98 -27.28 21.26
CA PHE A 290 21.68 -28.70 21.14
C PHE A 290 21.57 -29.08 19.66
N THR A 291 22.34 -30.08 19.27
CA THR A 291 22.30 -30.66 17.92
C THR A 291 21.64 -32.03 17.94
N GLU A 292 21.15 -32.51 16.79
CA GLU A 292 20.45 -33.81 16.65
C GLU A 292 21.20 -35.03 17.21
N LYS A 293 22.52 -34.93 17.38
CA LYS A 293 23.35 -35.98 17.96
C LYS A 293 23.32 -36.02 19.50
N GLY A 294 22.42 -35.27 20.14
CA GLY A 294 22.30 -35.17 21.60
C GLY A 294 23.48 -34.46 22.26
N LYS A 295 24.31 -33.78 21.47
CA LYS A 295 25.45 -32.99 21.98
C LYS A 295 24.96 -31.62 22.38
N CYS A 296 25.32 -31.22 23.60
CA CYS A 296 25.13 -29.88 24.13
C CYS A 296 26.49 -29.16 24.15
N SER A 297 26.56 -27.97 23.58
CA SER A 297 27.67 -27.04 23.75
C SER A 297 27.20 -25.80 24.51
N ILE A 298 28.06 -25.33 25.41
CA ILE A 298 27.83 -24.12 26.21
C ILE A 298 28.89 -23.12 25.79
N SER A 299 28.49 -21.89 25.50
CA SER A 299 29.40 -20.81 25.11
C SER A 299 28.96 -19.48 25.74
N PRO A 300 29.90 -18.54 25.95
CA PRO A 300 29.53 -17.16 26.25
C PRO A 300 28.63 -16.60 25.15
N MET A 301 27.64 -15.79 25.53
CA MET A 301 26.70 -15.18 24.60
C MET A 301 27.39 -14.09 23.76
N ASP A 302 27.15 -14.12 22.45
CA ASP A 302 27.63 -13.10 21.52
C ASP A 302 26.83 -11.78 21.69
N LEU A 303 27.47 -10.63 21.47
CA LEU A 303 26.79 -9.32 21.47
C LEU A 303 25.76 -9.18 20.35
N SER A 304 25.80 -10.06 19.34
CA SER A 304 24.80 -10.19 18.28
C SER A 304 23.60 -11.08 18.67
N ALA A 305 23.52 -11.54 19.93
CA ALA A 305 22.40 -12.35 20.39
C ALA A 305 21.03 -11.66 20.16
N PRO A 306 19.99 -12.41 19.71
CA PRO A 306 18.76 -11.78 19.26
C PRO A 306 17.98 -11.06 20.36
N GLY A 307 17.76 -9.76 20.22
CA GLY A 307 17.01 -8.96 21.21
C GLY A 307 17.85 -8.48 22.40
N LEU A 308 19.17 -8.66 22.35
CA LEU A 308 20.10 -8.11 23.34
C LEU A 308 20.12 -6.58 23.29
N VAL A 309 19.95 -5.93 24.44
CA VAL A 309 20.15 -4.48 24.64
C VAL A 309 20.96 -4.23 25.89
N GLU A 310 21.73 -3.13 25.90
CA GLU A 310 22.40 -2.66 27.10
C GLU A 310 21.38 -2.04 28.06
N ASP A 311 21.37 -2.48 29.32
CA ASP A 311 20.55 -1.93 30.37
C ASP A 311 21.21 -0.68 30.97
N LEU A 312 20.88 0.47 30.39
CA LEU A 312 21.38 1.78 30.83
C LEU A 312 20.94 2.19 32.24
N SER A 313 20.00 1.46 32.86
CA SER A 313 19.59 1.71 34.26
C SER A 313 20.56 1.12 35.28
N LEU A 314 21.45 0.23 34.84
CA LEU A 314 22.49 -0.39 35.64
C LEU A 314 23.86 0.19 35.25
N THR A 315 24.92 -0.17 36.00
CA THR A 315 26.30 0.19 35.62
C THR A 315 26.64 -0.37 34.23
N TYR A 316 27.54 0.31 33.52
CA TYR A 316 27.99 -0.03 32.16
C TYR A 316 28.28 -1.53 31.96
N GLY A 317 27.81 -2.10 30.84
CA GLY A 317 28.08 -3.49 30.47
C GLY A 317 27.09 -4.55 30.99
N ASN A 318 25.93 -4.15 31.50
CA ASN A 318 24.83 -5.08 31.77
C ASN A 318 23.91 -5.18 30.55
N TYR A 319 23.62 -6.39 30.10
CA TYR A 319 22.75 -6.62 28.95
C TYR A 319 21.52 -7.44 29.34
N LYS A 320 20.43 -7.23 28.62
CA LYS A 320 19.16 -7.95 28.82
C LYS A 320 18.47 -8.25 27.50
N LEU A 321 17.57 -9.21 27.53
CA LEU A 321 16.57 -9.42 26.49
C LEU A 321 15.53 -8.31 26.56
N ASP A 322 15.28 -7.67 25.42
CA ASP A 322 14.19 -6.72 25.20
C ASP A 322 13.36 -7.18 23.99
N LEU A 323 12.08 -7.44 24.21
CA LEU A 323 11.17 -7.91 23.17
C LEU A 323 10.91 -6.84 22.10
N ASN A 324 10.95 -5.56 22.45
CA ASN A 324 10.84 -4.49 21.46
C ASN A 324 12.04 -4.52 20.53
N ARG A 325 13.25 -4.74 21.06
CA ARG A 325 14.45 -4.89 20.23
C ARG A 325 14.38 -6.14 19.35
N LEU A 326 13.96 -7.27 19.90
CA LEU A 326 13.80 -8.53 19.15
C LEU A 326 12.86 -8.36 17.95
N LEU A 327 11.79 -7.59 18.12
CA LEU A 327 10.76 -7.36 17.10
C LEU A 327 10.96 -6.10 16.26
N ASN A 328 12.01 -5.31 16.52
CA ASN A 328 12.26 -3.97 15.94
C ASN A 328 11.18 -2.91 16.27
N PHE A 329 10.48 -3.00 17.40
CA PHE A 329 9.44 -2.04 17.81
C PHE A 329 10.01 -0.68 18.27
N ASP A 330 11.32 -0.57 18.41
CA ASP A 330 12.08 0.64 18.73
C ASP A 330 12.16 1.66 17.56
N LEU A 331 11.55 1.34 16.41
CA LEU A 331 11.61 2.15 15.20
C LEU A 331 10.37 3.03 14.99
N ASN A 332 10.55 4.10 14.21
CA ASN A 332 9.47 5.05 13.86
C ASN A 332 8.58 4.53 12.74
N TYR A 333 7.67 3.61 13.06
CA TYR A 333 6.72 3.09 12.11
C TYR A 333 5.63 4.09 11.72
N ARG A 334 5.19 3.99 10.47
CA ARG A 334 4.07 4.76 9.92
C ARG A 334 2.85 3.88 9.76
N TYR A 335 1.71 4.35 10.24
CA TYR A 335 0.45 3.65 10.06
C TYR A 335 0.06 3.64 8.58
N LEU A 336 -0.17 2.45 8.02
CA LEU A 336 -0.64 2.28 6.64
C LEU A 336 -2.17 2.30 6.57
N GLY A 337 -2.83 1.62 7.50
CA GLY A 337 -4.27 1.40 7.43
C GLY A 337 -4.68 -0.05 7.71
N PRO A 338 -5.98 -0.35 7.53
CA PRO A 338 -6.48 -1.72 7.54
C PRO A 338 -5.92 -2.50 6.33
N VAL A 339 -5.50 -3.74 6.54
CA VAL A 339 -4.88 -4.59 5.51
C VAL A 339 -5.30 -6.05 5.68
N LEU A 340 -5.06 -6.85 4.65
CA LEU A 340 -5.16 -8.31 4.73
C LEU A 340 -3.81 -8.90 5.16
N PHE A 341 -3.84 -9.90 6.04
CA PHE A 341 -2.65 -10.64 6.46
C PHE A 341 -2.96 -12.15 6.49
N GLU A 342 -2.23 -12.92 5.69
CA GLU A 342 -2.23 -14.40 5.64
C GLU A 342 -3.61 -15.07 5.88
N ASN A 343 -4.54 -14.95 4.93
CA ASN A 343 -5.90 -15.53 4.95
C ASN A 343 -6.78 -15.16 6.16
N ARG A 344 -6.37 -14.26 7.06
CA ARG A 344 -7.14 -13.81 8.22
C ARG A 344 -8.03 -12.61 7.90
N GLU A 345 -8.83 -12.72 6.84
CA GLU A 345 -9.68 -11.61 6.34
C GLU A 345 -10.73 -11.16 7.38
N GLU A 346 -11.12 -12.05 8.30
CA GLU A 346 -12.13 -11.78 9.33
C GLU A 346 -11.61 -10.95 10.51
N ILE A 347 -10.28 -10.86 10.67
CA ILE A 347 -9.67 -10.14 11.77
C ILE A 347 -9.38 -8.73 11.25
N GLY A 348 -9.87 -7.70 11.95
CA GLY A 348 -9.60 -6.30 11.62
C GLY A 348 -8.11 -5.97 11.81
N ILE A 349 -7.28 -6.42 10.88
CA ILE A 349 -5.83 -6.26 10.88
C ILE A 349 -5.46 -4.89 10.34
N HIS A 350 -4.52 -4.27 11.03
CA HIS A 350 -3.94 -2.99 10.71
C HIS A 350 -2.42 -3.13 10.60
N ALA A 351 -1.83 -2.38 9.67
CA ALA A 351 -0.40 -2.41 9.43
C ALA A 351 0.30 -1.08 9.73
N TRP A 352 1.51 -1.21 10.24
CA TRP A 352 2.49 -0.15 10.45
C TRP A 352 3.77 -0.53 9.73
N GLU A 353 4.42 0.42 9.06
CA GLU A 353 5.56 0.12 8.21
C GLU A 353 6.67 1.15 8.30
N ILE A 354 7.90 0.67 8.14
CA ILE A 354 9.11 1.48 8.01
C ILE A 354 9.98 0.94 6.86
N LEU A 355 10.62 1.87 6.16
CA LEU A 355 11.66 1.60 5.18
C LEU A 355 13.03 1.97 5.77
N ASN A 356 13.90 0.99 5.91
CA ASN A 356 15.29 1.17 6.34
C ASN A 356 16.20 1.09 5.11
N LYS A 357 17.04 2.11 4.92
CA LYS A 357 18.01 2.15 3.82
C LYS A 357 19.36 1.59 4.28
N GLY A 358 19.99 0.75 3.47
CA GLY A 358 21.30 0.16 3.75
C GLY A 358 21.33 -0.75 4.99
N ALA A 359 20.24 -1.49 5.23
CA ALA A 359 20.11 -2.34 6.42
C ALA A 359 20.60 -3.76 6.16
N GLU A 360 21.15 -4.39 7.18
CA GLU A 360 21.58 -5.78 7.14
C GLU A 360 20.41 -6.73 7.48
N LEU A 361 20.30 -7.81 6.71
CA LEU A 361 19.34 -8.88 6.94
C LEU A 361 19.98 -10.22 6.58
N GLY A 362 20.03 -11.15 7.53
CA GLY A 362 20.66 -12.46 7.31
C GLY A 362 22.17 -12.37 7.01
N GLY A 363 22.87 -11.38 7.57
CA GLY A 363 24.31 -11.17 7.36
C GLY A 363 24.68 -10.51 6.03
N GLN A 364 23.70 -10.10 5.22
CA GLN A 364 23.92 -9.36 3.97
C GLN A 364 23.28 -7.97 4.05
N SER A 365 24.00 -6.96 3.55
CA SER A 365 23.47 -5.59 3.45
C SER A 365 22.58 -5.42 2.22
N TYR A 366 21.40 -4.85 2.42
CA TYR A 366 20.44 -4.55 1.36
C TYR A 366 20.17 -3.04 1.30
N PRO A 367 20.04 -2.47 0.10
CA PRO A 367 19.81 -1.03 -0.05
C PRO A 367 18.46 -0.61 0.51
N ASN A 368 17.44 -1.47 0.47
CA ASN A 368 16.11 -1.20 1.01
C ASN A 368 15.58 -2.42 1.76
N VAL A 369 15.22 -2.24 3.03
CA VAL A 369 14.54 -3.25 3.85
C VAL A 369 13.25 -2.64 4.39
N VAL A 370 12.13 -3.23 4.04
CA VAL A 370 10.80 -2.82 4.50
C VAL A 370 10.38 -3.74 5.64
N THR A 371 10.10 -3.18 6.80
CA THR A 371 9.55 -3.92 7.94
C THR A 371 8.10 -3.48 8.15
N THR A 372 7.17 -4.44 8.09
CA THR A 372 5.75 -4.24 8.36
C THR A 372 5.37 -4.99 9.63
N GLN A 373 4.74 -4.28 10.57
CA GLN A 373 4.14 -4.83 11.79
C GLN A 373 2.62 -4.90 11.63
N TYR A 374 2.04 -6.04 11.98
CA TYR A 374 0.60 -6.30 11.89
C TYR A 374 0.00 -6.43 13.27
N PHE A 375 -1.11 -5.73 13.47
CA PHE A 375 -1.86 -5.78 14.71
C PHE A 375 -3.36 -5.94 14.46
N SER A 376 -4.04 -6.68 15.31
CA SER A 376 -5.50 -6.75 15.35
C SER A 376 -6.02 -5.70 16.31
N LYS A 377 -7.04 -4.94 15.91
CA LYS A 377 -7.76 -4.08 16.86
C LYS A 377 -8.52 -4.96 17.87
N LEU A 378 -8.42 -4.65 19.16
CA LEU A 378 -9.23 -5.33 20.17
C LEU A 378 -10.69 -4.85 20.06
N THR A 379 -11.64 -5.78 20.14
CA THR A 379 -13.08 -5.53 19.93
C THR A 379 -13.79 -4.98 21.17
N ASP A 380 -13.09 -4.82 22.29
CA ASP A 380 -13.64 -4.44 23.60
C ASP A 380 -13.75 -2.92 23.84
N GLY A 381 -13.65 -2.11 22.78
CA GLY A 381 -13.78 -0.65 22.86
C GLY A 381 -12.54 0.06 23.42
N ARG A 382 -11.46 -0.67 23.75
CA ARG A 382 -10.15 -0.09 24.03
C ARG A 382 -9.44 0.21 22.72
N THR A 383 -8.66 1.29 22.68
CA THR A 383 -7.79 1.64 21.54
C THR A 383 -6.55 0.75 21.44
N ASP A 384 -6.58 -0.41 22.10
CA ASP A 384 -5.44 -1.29 22.25
C ASP A 384 -5.43 -2.30 21.10
N TYR A 385 -4.22 -2.60 20.64
CA TYR A 385 -3.95 -3.45 19.49
C TYR A 385 -3.20 -4.69 19.96
N ALA A 386 -3.63 -5.87 19.52
CA ALA A 386 -2.93 -7.12 19.77
C ALA A 386 -1.95 -7.39 18.62
N PHE A 387 -0.70 -7.72 18.95
CA PHE A 387 0.31 -8.01 17.95
C PHE A 387 0.03 -9.36 17.26
N VAL A 388 0.12 -9.37 15.93
CA VAL A 388 -0.24 -10.52 15.09
C VAL A 388 0.95 -11.09 14.34
N GLY A 389 1.79 -10.22 13.78
CA GLY A 389 2.84 -10.65 12.88
C GLY A 389 3.82 -9.54 12.50
N THR A 390 4.97 -9.96 12.01
CA THR A 390 5.93 -9.07 11.34
C THR A 390 6.26 -9.65 9.98
N THR A 391 6.38 -8.80 8.96
CA THR A 391 7.10 -9.16 7.74
C THR A 391 8.29 -8.24 7.53
N LYS A 392 9.43 -8.80 7.12
CA LYS A 392 10.60 -8.06 6.67
C LYS A 392 10.89 -8.46 5.24
N LYS A 393 10.95 -7.50 4.33
CA LYS A 393 11.22 -7.69 2.90
C LYS A 393 12.44 -6.88 2.51
N ALA A 394 13.48 -7.53 2.00
CA ALA A 394 14.67 -6.85 1.50
C ALA A 394 14.68 -6.81 -0.03
N TYR A 395 15.12 -5.70 -0.59
CA TYR A 395 15.11 -5.44 -2.03
C TYR A 395 16.49 -5.03 -2.53
N ASP A 396 16.85 -5.53 -3.70
CA ASP A 396 18.10 -5.17 -4.38
C ASP A 396 17.92 -3.92 -5.25
N LYS A 397 18.99 -3.12 -5.37
CA LYS A 397 19.10 -2.06 -6.38
C LYS A 397 19.43 -2.74 -7.72
N ASN A 398 18.43 -3.08 -8.54
CA ASN A 398 18.75 -3.58 -9.87
C ASN A 398 19.12 -2.39 -10.80
N PRO A 399 20.33 -2.35 -11.41
CA PRO A 399 20.80 -1.22 -12.24
C PRO A 399 20.11 -1.11 -13.60
N HIS A 400 19.26 -2.07 -13.98
CA HIS A 400 18.52 -2.05 -15.24
C HIS A 400 17.07 -1.66 -15.02
N ASN A 401 16.79 -0.36 -14.87
CA ASN A 401 15.69 0.28 -15.59
C ASN A 401 15.49 1.75 -15.19
N ILE A 402 15.32 2.57 -16.21
CA ILE A 402 14.83 3.97 -16.21
C ILE A 402 13.35 4.06 -15.72
N LEU A 403 12.83 2.99 -15.07
CA LEU A 403 11.45 2.83 -14.62
C LEU A 403 11.29 2.32 -13.17
N GLY A 404 12.37 2.20 -12.37
CA GLY A 404 12.27 2.14 -10.90
C GLY A 404 11.76 0.82 -10.29
N PHE A 405 11.97 -0.34 -10.93
CA PHE A 405 11.56 -1.63 -10.36
C PHE A 405 12.58 -2.21 -9.38
N PHE A 406 12.14 -2.46 -8.15
CA PHE A 406 12.90 -3.19 -7.13
C PHE A 406 12.57 -4.69 -7.19
N HIS A 407 13.59 -5.55 -7.18
CA HIS A 407 13.39 -6.99 -6.98
C HIS A 407 13.45 -7.31 -5.49
N LEU A 408 12.45 -8.04 -5.01
CA LEU A 408 12.49 -8.66 -3.70
C LEU A 408 13.61 -9.69 -3.70
N ALA A 409 14.50 -9.66 -2.71
CA ALA A 409 15.64 -10.55 -2.56
C ALA A 409 15.47 -11.52 -1.38
N TYR A 410 14.75 -11.08 -0.34
CA TYR A 410 14.62 -11.82 0.91
C TYR A 410 13.32 -11.51 1.64
N ILE A 411 12.68 -12.52 2.25
CA ILE A 411 11.49 -12.37 3.10
C ILE A 411 11.66 -13.11 4.42
N VAL A 412 11.33 -12.45 5.52
CA VAL A 412 11.05 -13.05 6.83
C VAL A 412 9.60 -12.77 7.20
N SER A 413 8.80 -13.79 7.51
CA SER A 413 7.46 -13.67 8.09
C SER A 413 7.45 -14.31 9.46
N SER A 414 7.03 -13.58 10.49
CA SER A 414 6.84 -14.10 11.84
C SER A 414 5.37 -14.06 12.21
N ILE A 415 4.81 -15.20 12.62
CA ILE A 415 3.41 -15.32 13.05
C ILE A 415 3.39 -15.61 14.55
N PHE A 416 2.68 -14.76 15.30
CA PHE A 416 2.59 -14.86 16.76
C PHE A 416 1.32 -15.59 17.16
N LYS A 417 1.41 -16.35 18.25
CA LYS A 417 0.26 -16.92 18.95
C LYS A 417 0.26 -16.38 20.38
N SER A 418 -0.89 -15.90 20.85
CA SER A 418 -1.07 -15.61 22.27
C SER A 418 -0.95 -16.91 23.05
N LEU A 419 -0.05 -16.93 24.03
CA LEU A 419 0.05 -18.01 25.02
C LEU A 419 -1.07 -17.91 26.05
#